data_AF-A0A356L608-F1
#
_entry.id   AF-A0A356L608-F1
#
_cell.length_a   1.000
_cell.length_b   1.000
_cell.length_c   1.000
_cell.angle_alpha   90.00
_cell.angle_beta   90.00
_cell.angle_gamma   90.00
#
_symmetry.space_group_name_H-M   'P 1'
#
loop_
_entity.id
_entity.type
_entity.pdbx_description
1 polymer ?
#
loop_
_entity_poly.entity_id
_entity_poly.type
_entity_poly.pdbx_seq_one_letter_code
_entity_poly.pdbx_strand_id
1 'polypeptide(L)'
;MKKFLFVLFLLIPACAIANRKDDFINQAVEKTAVVNVHKNAYAVNQEKLDMYRAAHPRYNFPKSIQDLNEKQAEQILSYSWDNYRFGDYKYDEIREKVWDMMIHMSMSDLEKQINACIRKYYEFDDNFYTPFGSVASVSLLNGMSPKHVPDFYLILDEIKY
;
A
#
# COMPACT_ATOMS: atom_id res chain seq x y z
N MET A 1 -19.92 2.72 49.75
CA MET A 1 -19.83 3.73 48.67
C MET A 1 -18.73 3.32 47.70
N LYS A 2 -19.02 3.52 46.41
CA LYS A 2 -18.35 3.02 45.20
C LYS A 2 -16.81 3.19 45.19
N LYS A 3 -16.10 2.09 44.94
CA LYS A 3 -14.86 2.07 44.16
C LYS A 3 -15.11 1.11 42.98
N PHE A 4 -14.38 1.32 41.89
CA PHE A 4 -14.51 0.67 40.57
C PHE A 4 -15.44 1.38 39.59
N LEU A 5 -14.89 2.40 38.93
CA LEU A 5 -15.18 2.63 37.51
C LEU A 5 -14.02 3.43 36.93
N PHE A 6 -13.05 2.78 36.28
CA PHE A 6 -12.11 3.41 35.34
C PHE A 6 -11.29 2.36 34.59
N VAL A 7 -11.95 1.50 33.81
CA VAL A 7 -11.30 0.80 32.68
C VAL A 7 -12.38 0.54 31.63
N LEU A 8 -12.70 1.56 30.81
CA LEU A 8 -13.54 1.34 29.63
C LEU A 8 -13.25 2.35 28.52
N PHE A 9 -11.96 2.50 28.20
CA PHE A 9 -11.52 3.12 26.96
C PHE A 9 -10.24 2.38 26.59
N LEU A 10 -10.30 1.41 25.66
CA LEU A 10 -9.17 0.90 24.85
C LEU A 10 -9.54 -0.36 24.02
N LEU A 11 -10.78 -0.53 23.56
CA LEU A 11 -11.16 -1.69 22.73
C LEU A 11 -11.73 -1.36 21.35
N ILE A 12 -11.70 -0.09 20.93
CA ILE A 12 -12.28 0.34 19.65
C ILE A 12 -11.30 0.43 18.45
N PRO A 13 -9.95 0.42 18.53
CA PRO A 13 -9.15 0.59 17.30
C PRO A 13 -8.96 -0.71 16.49
N ALA A 14 -8.82 -1.87 17.13
CA ALA A 14 -8.32 -3.06 16.45
C ALA A 14 -9.32 -3.66 15.43
N CYS A 15 -10.59 -3.76 15.79
CA CYS A 15 -11.61 -4.34 14.89
C CYS A 15 -11.94 -3.45 13.70
N ALA A 16 -11.95 -2.13 13.87
CA ALA A 16 -12.23 -1.21 12.76
C ALA A 16 -11.08 -1.18 11.74
N ILE A 17 -9.82 -1.28 12.21
CA ILE A 17 -8.63 -1.35 11.34
C ILE A 17 -8.55 -2.70 10.63
N ALA A 18 -8.89 -3.81 11.31
CA ALA A 18 -8.90 -5.15 10.72
C ALA A 18 -9.91 -5.26 9.57
N ASN A 19 -11.17 -4.85 9.79
CA ASN A 19 -12.20 -4.88 8.76
C ASN A 19 -11.79 -4.08 7.51
N ARG A 20 -11.12 -2.94 7.71
CA ARG A 20 -10.68 -2.09 6.61
C ARG A 20 -9.54 -2.71 5.81
N LYS A 21 -8.55 -3.35 6.45
CA LYS A 21 -7.50 -4.08 5.75
C LYS A 21 -8.11 -5.19 4.90
N ASP A 22 -9.02 -5.97 5.47
CA ASP A 22 -9.66 -7.09 4.78
C ASP A 22 -10.42 -6.60 3.54
N ASP A 23 -11.12 -5.46 3.60
CA ASP A 23 -11.77 -4.84 2.42
C ASP A 23 -10.77 -4.51 1.30
N PHE A 24 -9.61 -3.94 1.62
CA PHE A 24 -8.57 -3.64 0.62
C PHE A 24 -7.97 -4.90 -0.01
N ILE A 25 -7.73 -5.92 0.80
CA ILE A 25 -7.20 -7.20 0.32
C ILE A 25 -8.24 -7.86 -0.58
N ASN A 26 -9.51 -7.92 -0.17
CA ASN A 26 -10.60 -8.50 -0.97
C ASN A 26 -10.78 -7.78 -2.31
N GLN A 27 -10.79 -6.44 -2.32
CA GLN A 27 -10.84 -5.66 -3.56
C GLN A 27 -9.61 -5.91 -4.45
N ALA A 28 -8.43 -6.04 -3.87
CA ALA A 28 -7.22 -6.33 -4.63
C ALA A 28 -7.27 -7.74 -5.22
N VAL A 29 -7.71 -8.73 -4.44
CA VAL A 29 -7.94 -10.10 -4.89
C VAL A 29 -8.93 -10.11 -6.03
N GLU A 30 -10.11 -9.50 -5.87
CA GLU A 30 -11.10 -9.36 -6.95
C GLU A 30 -10.52 -8.69 -8.19
N LYS A 31 -9.77 -7.59 -8.05
CA LYS A 31 -9.10 -6.95 -9.20
C LYS A 31 -8.08 -7.88 -9.84
N THR A 32 -7.33 -8.66 -9.05
CA THR A 32 -6.36 -9.65 -9.57
C THR A 32 -7.02 -10.94 -10.10
N ALA A 33 -8.28 -11.22 -9.73
CA ALA A 33 -9.04 -12.42 -10.09
C ALA A 33 -10.04 -12.18 -11.24
N VAL A 34 -10.69 -11.00 -11.29
CA VAL A 34 -11.50 -10.50 -12.43
C VAL A 34 -10.60 -10.21 -13.63
N VAL A 35 -9.33 -9.86 -13.40
CA VAL A 35 -8.27 -10.20 -14.36
C VAL A 35 -8.10 -11.71 -14.30
N ASN A 36 -8.91 -12.42 -15.08
CA ASN A 36 -9.02 -13.88 -15.15
C ASN A 36 -7.76 -14.57 -15.75
N VAL A 37 -6.60 -13.99 -15.49
CA VAL A 37 -5.28 -14.36 -15.95
C VAL A 37 -4.30 -13.87 -14.89
N HIS A 38 -3.81 -14.75 -14.03
CA HIS A 38 -2.70 -14.55 -13.08
C HIS A 38 -1.35 -14.18 -13.77
N LYS A 39 -1.32 -13.27 -14.74
CA LYS A 39 -0.14 -12.98 -15.55
C LYS A 39 0.36 -11.54 -15.49
N ASN A 40 -0.46 -10.55 -15.13
CA ASN A 40 -0.05 -9.14 -15.25
C ASN A 40 -0.31 -8.23 -14.04
N ALA A 41 -0.92 -8.70 -12.94
CA ALA A 41 -1.01 -7.88 -11.73
C ALA A 41 0.35 -7.83 -11.03
N TYR A 42 0.92 -6.63 -10.88
CA TYR A 42 2.25 -6.45 -10.30
C TYR A 42 2.30 -6.90 -8.83
N ALA A 43 1.22 -6.70 -8.08
CA ALA A 43 1.18 -7.03 -6.64
C ALA A 43 1.27 -8.52 -6.31
N VAL A 44 0.88 -9.41 -7.23
CA VAL A 44 0.94 -10.87 -7.06
C VAL A 44 1.63 -11.49 -8.28
N ASN A 45 2.97 -11.42 -8.27
CA ASN A 45 3.82 -11.93 -9.34
C ASN A 45 4.86 -12.94 -8.81
N GLN A 46 5.59 -13.58 -9.71
CA GLN A 46 6.56 -14.63 -9.35
C GLN A 46 7.66 -14.13 -8.40
N GLU A 47 8.15 -12.90 -8.59
CA GLU A 47 9.15 -12.29 -7.71
C GLU A 47 8.59 -12.14 -6.29
N LYS A 48 7.36 -11.62 -6.14
CA LYS A 48 6.70 -11.48 -4.83
C LYS A 48 6.43 -12.83 -4.17
N LEU A 49 6.04 -13.84 -4.94
CA LEU A 49 5.90 -15.21 -4.46
C LEU A 49 7.23 -15.75 -3.92
N ASP A 50 8.33 -15.58 -4.65
CA ASP A 50 9.64 -16.07 -4.24
C ASP A 50 10.17 -15.33 -3.00
N MET A 51 9.96 -14.01 -2.91
CA MET A 51 10.24 -13.22 -1.71
C MET A 51 9.42 -13.73 -0.51
N TYR A 52 8.12 -13.96 -0.69
CA TYR A 52 7.24 -14.46 0.37
C TYR A 52 7.65 -15.85 0.84
N ARG A 53 7.96 -16.76 -0.09
CA ARG A 53 8.47 -18.11 0.20
C ARG A 53 9.78 -18.07 0.98
N ALA A 54 10.69 -17.15 0.65
CA ALA A 54 11.94 -16.97 1.36
C ALA A 54 11.72 -16.44 2.79
N ALA A 55 10.78 -15.50 2.98
CA ALA A 55 10.42 -14.96 4.29
C ALA A 55 9.64 -15.96 5.16
N HIS A 56 8.87 -16.85 4.54
CA HIS A 56 7.94 -17.76 5.21
C HIS A 56 8.14 -19.23 4.80
N PRO A 57 9.33 -19.81 5.02
CA PRO A 57 9.70 -21.14 4.51
C PRO A 57 8.87 -22.30 5.09
N ARG A 58 8.14 -22.05 6.18
CA ARG A 58 7.25 -23.04 6.84
C ARG A 58 5.87 -23.13 6.21
N TYR A 59 5.52 -22.21 5.31
CA TYR A 59 4.23 -22.21 4.63
C TYR A 59 4.36 -22.92 3.27
N ASN A 60 3.40 -23.79 2.96
CA ASN A 60 3.40 -24.59 1.73
C ASN A 60 2.87 -23.78 0.54
N PHE A 61 3.65 -22.81 0.09
CA PHE A 61 3.38 -22.04 -1.12
C PHE A 61 3.89 -22.76 -2.36
N PRO A 62 3.15 -22.70 -3.50
CA PRO A 62 3.61 -23.29 -4.74
C PRO A 62 4.89 -22.61 -5.25
N LYS A 63 5.61 -23.30 -6.14
CA LYS A 63 6.79 -22.72 -6.80
C LYS A 63 6.42 -21.76 -7.93
N SER A 64 5.26 -21.97 -8.56
CA SER A 64 4.78 -21.20 -9.70
C SER A 64 3.62 -20.31 -9.29
N ILE A 65 3.60 -19.08 -9.79
CA ILE A 65 2.49 -18.14 -9.60
C ILE A 65 1.17 -18.65 -10.18
N GLN A 66 1.23 -19.50 -11.22
CA GLN A 66 0.03 -20.07 -11.86
C GLN A 66 -0.70 -21.08 -10.97
N ASP A 67 -0.03 -21.60 -9.95
CA ASP A 67 -0.58 -22.60 -9.03
C ASP A 67 -1.11 -21.95 -7.73
N LEU A 68 -1.06 -20.62 -7.61
CA LEU A 68 -1.62 -19.94 -6.44
C LEU A 68 -3.14 -20.03 -6.45
N ASN A 69 -3.69 -20.38 -5.30
CA ASN A 69 -5.10 -20.15 -5.05
C ASN A 69 -5.33 -18.75 -4.45
N GLU A 70 -6.60 -18.34 -4.43
CA GLU A 70 -7.08 -17.05 -3.92
C GLU A 70 -6.56 -16.74 -2.51
N LYS A 71 -6.69 -17.70 -1.58
CA LYS A 71 -6.22 -17.55 -0.20
C LYS A 71 -4.71 -17.34 -0.08
N GLN A 72 -3.92 -17.90 -0.98
CA GLN A 72 -2.48 -17.68 -1.01
C GLN A 72 -2.14 -16.32 -1.63
N ALA A 73 -2.91 -15.86 -2.62
CA ALA A 73 -2.79 -14.51 -3.15
C ALA A 73 -3.12 -13.45 -2.08
N GLU A 74 -4.18 -13.65 -1.28
CA GLU A 74 -4.53 -12.82 -0.11
C GLU A 74 -3.35 -12.70 0.86
N GLN A 75 -2.67 -13.81 1.17
CA GLN A 75 -1.54 -13.82 2.09
C GLN A 75 -0.36 -12.99 1.57
N ILE A 76 -0.06 -13.05 0.27
CA ILE A 76 0.99 -12.24 -0.38
C ILE A 76 0.61 -10.76 -0.38
N LEU A 77 -0.65 -10.44 -0.65
CA LEU A 77 -1.17 -9.07 -0.62
C LEU A 77 -1.16 -8.50 0.80
N SER A 78 -1.60 -9.27 1.80
CA SER A 78 -1.57 -8.89 3.21
C SER A 78 -0.15 -8.60 3.67
N TYR A 79 0.81 -9.43 3.26
CA TYR A 79 2.23 -9.18 3.57
C TYR A 79 2.77 -7.92 2.93
N SER A 80 2.36 -7.64 1.70
CA SER A 80 2.72 -6.40 1.01
C SER A 80 2.12 -5.18 1.73
N TRP A 81 0.85 -5.25 2.13
CA TRP A 81 0.18 -4.23 2.94
C TRP A 81 0.96 -3.92 4.23
N ASP A 82 1.39 -4.96 4.94
CA ASP A 82 2.11 -4.83 6.20
C ASP A 82 3.55 -4.31 5.99
N ASN A 83 4.27 -4.81 4.99
CA ASN A 83 5.64 -4.38 4.69
C ASN A 83 5.74 -2.91 4.28
N TYR A 84 4.78 -2.44 3.49
CA TYR A 84 4.69 -1.03 3.10
C TYR A 84 3.94 -0.20 4.15
N ARG A 85 3.50 -0.81 5.25
CA ARG A 85 2.84 -0.13 6.37
C ARG A 85 1.63 0.70 5.93
N PHE A 86 0.84 0.20 4.99
CA PHE A 86 -0.36 0.90 4.49
C PHE A 86 -1.34 1.24 5.62
N GLY A 87 -1.44 0.39 6.65
CA GLY A 87 -2.25 0.67 7.84
C GLY A 87 -1.87 1.97 8.58
N ASP A 88 -0.63 2.45 8.43
CA ASP A 88 -0.15 3.66 9.09
C ASP A 88 -0.48 4.93 8.30
N TYR A 89 -0.91 4.83 7.04
CA TYR A 89 -1.19 6.00 6.21
C TYR A 89 -2.31 6.83 6.81
N LYS A 90 -2.00 8.09 7.09
CA LYS A 90 -2.93 9.04 7.71
C LYS A 90 -4.13 9.40 6.85
N TYR A 91 -3.95 9.49 5.53
CA TYR A 91 -4.97 9.98 4.60
C TYR A 91 -5.54 8.82 3.79
N ASP A 92 -6.81 8.49 4.04
CA ASP A 92 -7.50 7.33 3.45
C ASP A 92 -7.51 7.39 1.91
N GLU A 93 -7.81 8.54 1.31
CA GLU A 93 -7.85 8.75 -0.14
C GLU A 93 -6.50 8.53 -0.83
N ILE A 94 -5.41 8.91 -0.17
CA ILE A 94 -4.05 8.69 -0.69
C ILE A 94 -3.67 7.22 -0.54
N ARG A 95 -4.03 6.60 0.59
CA ARG A 95 -3.80 5.17 0.83
C ARG A 95 -4.50 4.32 -0.23
N GLU A 96 -5.77 4.60 -0.51
CA GLU A 96 -6.57 3.90 -1.52
C GLU A 96 -5.92 3.97 -2.90
N LYS A 97 -5.50 5.16 -3.30
CA LYS A 97 -4.91 5.40 -4.61
C LYS A 97 -3.54 4.76 -4.79
N VAL A 98 -2.69 4.87 -3.77
CA VAL A 98 -1.36 4.24 -3.77
C VAL A 98 -1.49 2.71 -3.76
N TRP A 99 -2.48 2.16 -3.04
CA TRP A 99 -2.76 0.73 -3.05
C TRP A 99 -3.21 0.26 -4.44
N ASP A 100 -4.11 0.99 -5.09
CA ASP A 100 -4.57 0.66 -6.45
C ASP A 100 -3.44 0.71 -7.49
N MET A 101 -2.58 1.73 -7.42
CA MET A 101 -1.37 1.81 -8.26
C MET A 101 -0.45 0.62 -8.03
N MET A 102 -0.25 0.22 -6.78
CA MET A 102 0.61 -0.90 -6.42
C MET A 102 0.13 -2.26 -6.96
N ILE A 103 -1.17 -2.40 -7.24
CA ILE A 103 -1.71 -3.58 -7.91
C ILE A 103 -1.14 -3.69 -9.33
N HIS A 104 -0.85 -2.55 -9.97
CA HIS A 104 -0.49 -2.45 -11.38
C HIS A 104 1.00 -2.13 -11.63
N MET A 105 1.72 -1.59 -10.65
CA MET A 105 3.14 -1.26 -10.78
C MET A 105 3.96 -1.47 -9.51
N SER A 106 5.30 -1.47 -9.68
CA SER A 106 6.22 -1.55 -8.56
C SER A 106 6.20 -0.31 -7.69
N MET A 107 6.42 -0.49 -6.39
CA MET A 107 6.63 0.66 -5.48
C MET A 107 7.81 1.52 -5.94
N SER A 108 8.89 0.91 -6.47
CA SER A 108 10.03 1.66 -6.98
C SER A 108 9.68 2.52 -8.20
N ASP A 109 8.87 2.00 -9.12
CA ASP A 109 8.46 2.74 -10.31
C ASP A 109 7.39 3.78 -9.97
N LEU A 110 6.51 3.49 -9.02
CA LEU A 110 5.59 4.47 -8.45
C LEU A 110 6.37 5.64 -7.84
N GLU A 111 7.38 5.36 -7.00
CA GLU A 111 8.25 6.39 -6.42
C GLU A 111 8.96 7.21 -7.50
N LYS A 112 9.51 6.58 -8.55
CA LYS A 112 10.12 7.30 -9.67
C LYS A 112 9.12 8.21 -10.39
N GLN A 113 7.90 7.74 -10.63
CA GLN A 113 6.86 8.52 -11.32
C GLN A 113 6.35 9.68 -10.46
N ILE A 114 6.12 9.45 -9.17
CA ILE A 114 5.83 10.53 -8.19
C ILE A 114 6.92 11.59 -8.25
N ASN A 115 8.19 11.18 -8.24
CA ASN A 115 9.33 12.10 -8.30
C ASN A 115 9.39 12.90 -9.60
N ALA A 116 9.08 12.26 -10.74
CA ALA A 116 9.01 12.94 -12.02
C ALA A 116 7.88 13.99 -12.05
N CYS A 117 6.69 13.64 -11.56
CA CYS A 117 5.56 14.57 -11.44
C CYS A 117 5.88 15.74 -10.51
N ILE A 118 6.44 15.47 -9.32
CA ILE A 118 6.87 16.49 -8.37
C ILE A 118 7.88 17.47 -9.03
N ARG A 119 8.87 16.97 -9.77
CA ARG A 119 9.83 17.81 -10.51
C ARG A 119 9.18 18.67 -11.58
N LYS A 120 8.18 18.15 -12.29
CA LYS A 120 7.41 18.89 -13.30
C LYS A 120 6.59 20.02 -12.67
N TYR A 121 5.95 19.77 -11.52
CA TYR A 121 5.00 20.71 -10.91
C TYR A 121 5.64 21.87 -10.16
N TYR A 122 6.86 21.69 -9.65
CA TYR A 122 7.48 22.64 -8.75
C TYR A 122 8.84 23.17 -9.25
N GLU A 123 9.21 22.89 -10.51
CA GLU A 123 10.42 23.39 -11.20
C GLU A 123 11.66 23.39 -10.28
N PHE A 124 12.16 22.21 -9.90
CA PHE A 124 13.28 22.12 -8.94
C PHE A 124 14.66 22.18 -9.60
N ASP A 125 15.55 22.96 -8.98
CA ASP A 125 17.02 22.83 -9.08
C ASP A 125 17.50 21.71 -8.13
N ASP A 126 18.64 21.07 -8.44
CA ASP A 126 19.11 19.82 -7.81
C ASP A 126 19.38 19.91 -6.28
N ASN A 127 19.31 21.12 -5.69
CA ASN A 127 19.57 21.41 -4.29
C ASN A 127 18.30 21.66 -3.42
N PHE A 128 17.09 21.41 -3.93
CA PHE A 128 15.85 21.81 -3.24
C PHE A 128 15.25 20.72 -2.32
N TYR A 129 14.83 21.13 -1.11
CA TYR A 129 14.01 20.33 -0.18
C TYR A 129 12.53 20.53 -0.51
N THR A 130 11.84 19.50 -1.00
CA THR A 130 10.41 19.60 -1.29
C THR A 130 9.61 19.81 0.01
N PRO A 131 8.41 20.44 -0.03
CA PRO A 131 7.50 20.46 1.12
C PRO A 131 7.06 19.05 1.57
N PHE A 132 7.37 18.04 0.75
CA PHE A 132 7.16 16.63 1.02
C PHE A 132 8.41 15.93 1.60
N GLY A 133 9.53 16.61 1.89
CA GLY A 133 10.78 15.99 2.36
C GLY A 133 11.66 15.41 1.23
N SER A 134 12.76 14.71 1.57
CA SER A 134 13.56 13.98 0.58
C SER A 134 12.69 12.89 -0.04
N VAL A 135 12.50 12.95 -1.34
CA VAL A 135 11.34 12.44 -2.09
C VAL A 135 11.31 10.91 -2.27
N ALA A 136 11.64 10.14 -1.25
CA ALA A 136 11.66 8.68 -1.33
C ALA A 136 11.28 8.09 0.02
N SER A 137 9.97 8.06 0.31
CA SER A 137 9.34 6.89 0.92
C SER A 137 7.88 7.16 1.20
N VAL A 138 7.10 6.11 1.06
CA VAL A 138 5.81 5.87 1.72
C VAL A 138 5.66 6.49 3.12
N SER A 139 6.74 6.56 3.90
CA SER A 139 6.81 7.21 5.22
C SER A 139 6.41 8.70 5.21
N LEU A 140 6.53 9.39 4.07
CA LEU A 140 6.22 10.82 3.92
C LEU A 140 4.73 11.12 4.10
N LEU A 141 3.85 10.18 3.79
CA LEU A 141 2.39 10.36 3.89
C LEU A 141 1.92 10.57 5.34
N ASN A 142 2.71 10.09 6.30
CA ASN A 142 2.40 10.25 7.72
C ASN A 142 2.83 11.61 8.28
N GLY A 143 3.84 12.24 7.66
CA GLY A 143 4.34 13.57 8.03
C GLY A 143 3.75 14.72 7.20
N MET A 144 3.06 14.43 6.09
CA MET A 144 2.54 15.44 5.18
C MET A 144 1.47 16.32 5.85
N SER A 145 1.64 17.64 5.74
CA SER A 145 0.64 18.61 6.22
C SER A 145 -0.67 18.46 5.44
N PRO A 146 -1.85 18.53 6.11
CA PRO A 146 -3.15 18.40 5.44
C PRO A 146 -3.34 19.34 4.23
N LYS A 147 -2.71 20.52 4.26
CA LYS A 147 -2.81 21.52 3.18
C LYS A 147 -2.19 21.05 1.85
N HIS A 148 -1.31 20.05 1.87
CA HIS A 148 -0.63 19.52 0.68
C HIS A 148 -1.24 18.20 0.18
N VAL A 149 -2.23 17.66 0.88
CA VAL A 149 -2.92 16.42 0.47
C VAL A 149 -3.59 16.57 -0.90
N PRO A 150 -4.31 17.67 -1.22
CA PRO A 150 -4.93 17.83 -2.53
C PRO A 150 -3.90 17.87 -3.67
N ASP A 151 -2.81 18.62 -3.49
CA ASP A 151 -1.73 18.72 -4.47
C ASP A 151 -1.08 17.35 -4.73
N PHE A 152 -0.87 16.57 -3.66
CA PHE A 152 -0.32 15.22 -3.78
C PHE A 152 -1.30 14.26 -4.47
N TYR A 153 -2.60 14.39 -4.21
CA TYR A 153 -3.61 13.59 -4.91
C TYR A 153 -3.62 13.86 -6.43
N LEU A 154 -3.44 15.12 -6.84
CA LEU A 154 -3.31 15.54 -8.24
C LEU A 154 -2.04 14.98 -8.89
N ILE A 155 -0.92 14.96 -8.16
CA ILE A 155 0.30 14.28 -8.60
C ILE A 155 0.02 12.80 -8.89
N LEU A 156 -0.69 12.13 -7.98
CA LEU A 156 -1.07 10.74 -8.19
C LEU A 156 -2.02 10.58 -9.40
N ASP A 157 -2.92 11.53 -9.69
CA ASP A 157 -3.78 11.48 -10.89
C ASP A 157 -3.01 11.53 -12.22
N GLU A 158 -1.80 12.09 -12.23
CA GLU A 158 -0.99 12.13 -13.46
C GLU A 158 -0.33 10.79 -13.80
N ILE A 159 -0.18 9.90 -12.81
CA ILE A 159 0.52 8.63 -12.97
C ILE A 159 -0.40 7.65 -13.69
N LYS A 160 0.04 7.19 -14.86
CA LYS A 160 -0.69 6.23 -15.70
C LYS A 160 -0.20 4.81 -15.42
N TYR A 161 -1.13 3.86 -15.31
CA TYR A 161 -0.87 2.46 -14.99
C TYR A 161 -1.95 1.53 -15.53
#